data_AF-A0A6H1Z6M7-F1
#
_entry.id   AF-A0A6H1Z6M7-F1
#
_cell.length_a   1.000
_cell.length_b   1.000
_cell.length_c   1.000
_cell.angle_alpha   90.00
_cell.angle_beta   90.00
_cell.angle_gamma   90.00
#
_symmetry.space_group_name_H-M   'P 1'
#
loop_
_entity.id
_entity.type
_entity.pdbx_description
1 polymer ?
#
loop_
_entity_poly.entity_id
_entity_poly.type
_entity_poly.pdbx_seq_one_letter_code
_entity_poly.pdbx_strand_id
1 'polypeptide(L)'
;MAEPVKMRLEVKGVPELLKKLAALKVDVEQAVAASLLAAAFVVSNDAKRRAPRLTGNLARSITPGVGTDPLGSSGAIEHTQGTLPEQSVKSLSGELRADGKATAYVATNVVYAPAQEFLPLEHRHGVSPYLRPALDENKQNVTDTYRKGLEQVIRRAGK
;
A
#
# COMPACT_ATOMS: atom_id res chain seq x y z
N MET A 1 -7.81 -6.05 21.75
CA MET A 1 -7.03 -6.21 20.51
C MET A 1 -7.45 -5.07 19.59
N ALA A 2 -6.51 -4.25 19.09
CA ALA A 2 -6.84 -3.08 18.27
C ALA A 2 -7.15 -3.52 16.84
N GLU A 3 -8.25 -3.04 16.25
CA GLU A 3 -8.58 -3.35 14.86
C GLU A 3 -7.60 -2.67 13.89
N PRO A 4 -7.10 -3.41 12.87
CA PRO A 4 -6.28 -2.85 11.81
C PRO A 4 -7.10 -1.83 11.00
N VAL A 5 -6.50 -0.67 10.70
CA VAL A 5 -7.18 0.31 9.85
C VAL A 5 -7.08 -0.15 8.41
N LYS A 6 -8.23 -0.54 7.86
CA LYS A 6 -8.35 -0.99 6.47
C LYS A 6 -8.96 0.13 5.65
N MET A 7 -8.21 0.63 4.67
CA MET A 7 -8.78 1.45 3.61
C MET A 7 -9.13 0.55 2.43
N ARG A 8 -10.42 0.55 2.04
CA ARG A 8 -10.91 -0.18 0.88
C ARG A 8 -11.24 0.80 -0.24
N LEU A 9 -10.48 0.73 -1.33
CA LEU A 9 -10.79 1.46 -2.56
C LEU A 9 -11.50 0.50 -3.51
N GLU A 10 -12.76 0.77 -3.84
CA GLU A 10 -13.51 -0.01 -4.81
C GLU A 10 -13.50 0.70 -6.17
N VAL A 11 -12.87 0.06 -7.15
CA VAL A 11 -12.83 0.56 -8.53
C VAL A 11 -13.89 -0.20 -9.33
N LYS A 12 -14.92 0.52 -9.78
CA LYS A 12 -15.95 -0.04 -10.67
C LYS A 12 -15.43 -0.06 -12.12
N GLY A 13 -15.79 -1.10 -12.87
CA GLY A 13 -15.46 -1.21 -14.31
C GLY A 13 -14.06 -1.75 -14.62
N VAL A 14 -13.31 -2.23 -13.63
CA VAL A 14 -11.99 -2.85 -13.86
C VAL A 14 -12.04 -4.02 -14.87
N PRO A 15 -13.01 -4.95 -14.83
CA PRO A 15 -13.04 -6.07 -15.78
C PRO A 15 -13.22 -5.63 -17.24
N GLU A 16 -14.07 -4.64 -17.49
CA GLU A 16 -14.33 -4.11 -18.83
C GLU A 16 -13.11 -3.35 -19.38
N LEU A 17 -12.45 -2.59 -18.51
CA LEU A 17 -11.20 -1.90 -18.82
C LEU A 17 -10.09 -2.90 -19.16
N LEU A 18 -9.91 -3.93 -18.34
CA LEU A 18 -8.94 -5.00 -18.59
C LEU A 18 -9.22 -5.72 -19.91
N LYS A 19 -10.49 -6.01 -20.23
CA LYS A 19 -10.86 -6.65 -21.49
C LYS A 19 -10.52 -5.80 -22.72
N LYS A 20 -10.79 -4.49 -22.67
CA LYS A 20 -10.45 -3.55 -23.76
C LYS A 20 -8.95 -3.39 -23.94
N LEU A 21 -8.21 -3.36 -22.83
CA LEU A 21 -6.77 -3.17 -22.87
C LEU A 21 -6.00 -4.48 -23.17
N ALA A 22 -6.53 -5.65 -22.82
CA ALA A 22 -6.01 -6.94 -23.25
C ALA A 22 -6.01 -7.07 -24.79
N ALA A 23 -7.03 -6.51 -25.45
CA ALA A 23 -7.07 -6.42 -26.91
C ALA A 23 -5.93 -5.56 -27.50
N LEU A 24 -5.36 -4.64 -26.70
CA LEU A 24 -4.26 -3.75 -27.08
C LEU A 24 -2.88 -4.31 -26.71
N LYS A 25 -2.79 -5.51 -26.14
CA LYS A 25 -1.54 -6.16 -25.66
C LYS A 25 -0.70 -5.30 -24.71
N VAL A 26 -1.33 -4.38 -23.98
CA VAL A 26 -0.66 -3.57 -22.96
C VAL A 26 -0.67 -4.34 -21.64
N ASP A 27 0.46 -4.38 -20.94
CA ASP A 27 0.57 -4.95 -19.58
C ASP A 27 -0.11 -4.03 -18.56
N VAL A 28 -1.44 -4.07 -18.54
CA VAL A 28 -2.26 -3.24 -17.64
C VAL A 28 -2.12 -3.70 -16.22
N GLU A 29 -2.07 -5.01 -15.99
CA GLU A 29 -1.96 -5.57 -14.66
C GLU A 29 -0.69 -5.06 -13.97
N GLN A 30 0.43 -5.00 -14.70
CA GLN A 30 1.70 -4.47 -14.21
C GLN A 30 1.59 -2.98 -13.84
N ALA A 31 0.87 -2.20 -14.64
CA ALA A 31 0.75 -0.78 -14.40
C ALA A 31 -0.27 -0.42 -13.32
N VAL A 32 -1.36 -1.17 -13.20
CA VAL A 32 -2.29 -1.11 -12.07
C VAL A 32 -1.55 -1.46 -10.78
N ALA A 33 -0.77 -2.55 -10.78
CA ALA A 33 0.07 -2.95 -9.67
C ALA A 33 1.08 -1.84 -9.27
N ALA A 34 1.78 -1.25 -10.25
CA ALA A 34 2.71 -0.15 -10.01
C ALA A 34 2.01 1.09 -9.41
N SER A 35 0.82 1.43 -9.90
CA SER A 35 0.03 2.56 -9.37
C SER A 35 -0.44 2.34 -7.93
N LEU A 36 -0.82 1.09 -7.59
CA LEU A 36 -1.21 0.71 -6.24
C LEU A 36 -0.02 0.76 -5.28
N LEU A 37 1.13 0.25 -5.70
CA LEU A 37 2.37 0.33 -4.93
C LEU A 37 2.81 1.79 -4.72
N ALA A 38 2.71 2.64 -5.74
CA ALA A 38 2.99 4.07 -5.64
C ALA A 38 2.08 4.77 -4.61
N ALA A 39 0.79 4.43 -4.60
CA ALA A 39 -0.13 4.91 -3.57
C ALA A 39 0.29 4.46 -2.16
N ALA A 40 0.71 3.22 -1.98
CA ALA A 40 1.23 2.74 -0.69
C ALA A 40 2.49 3.50 -0.25
N PHE A 41 3.36 3.89 -1.19
CA PHE A 41 4.52 4.73 -0.90
C PHE A 41 4.15 6.13 -0.40
N VAL A 42 3.04 6.73 -0.87
CA VAL A 42 2.57 8.03 -0.34
C VAL A 42 2.29 7.93 1.16
N VAL A 43 1.54 6.90 1.56
CA VAL A 43 1.20 6.66 2.97
C VAL A 43 2.45 6.30 3.78
N SER A 44 3.30 5.41 3.26
CA SER A 44 4.56 5.01 3.92
C SER A 44 5.48 6.19 4.17
N ASN A 45 5.67 7.07 3.18
CA ASN A 45 6.53 8.23 3.31
C ASN A 45 5.98 9.25 4.31
N ASP A 46 4.66 9.45 4.35
CA ASP A 46 4.07 10.33 5.35
C ASP A 46 4.15 9.74 6.76
N ALA A 47 3.88 8.44 6.92
CA ALA A 47 4.06 7.73 8.18
C ALA A 47 5.51 7.82 8.69
N LYS A 48 6.50 7.74 7.79
CA LYS A 48 7.92 7.94 8.12
C LYS A 48 8.24 9.34 8.64
N ARG A 49 7.59 10.37 8.08
CA ARG A 49 7.77 11.76 8.54
C ARG A 49 7.19 11.98 9.94
N ARG A 50 6.09 11.30 10.26
CA ARG A 50 5.39 11.38 11.55
C ARG A 50 5.99 10.51 12.64
N ALA A 51 6.65 9.42 12.26
CA ALA A 51 7.25 8.49 13.22
C ALA A 51 8.26 9.23 14.13
N PRO A 52 8.21 9.01 15.45
CA PRO A 52 9.19 9.58 16.37
C PRO A 52 10.62 9.22 15.97
N ARG A 53 11.50 10.23 15.95
CA ARG A 53 12.91 10.03 15.57
C ARG A 53 13.75 9.39 16.67
N LEU A 54 13.36 9.58 17.93
CA LEU A 54 14.11 9.11 19.10
C LEU A 54 13.96 7.61 19.37
N THR A 55 12.99 6.93 18.73
CA THR A 55 12.75 5.50 18.94
C THR A 55 13.69 4.60 18.12
N GLY A 56 14.60 5.19 17.33
CA GLY A 56 15.60 4.45 16.56
C GLY A 56 15.07 3.96 15.21
N ASN A 57 14.74 2.66 15.11
CA ASN A 57 14.50 1.98 13.82
C ASN A 57 13.07 2.12 13.26
N LEU A 58 12.13 2.74 13.99
CA LEU A 58 10.72 2.78 13.61
C LEU A 58 10.49 3.35 12.21
N ALA A 59 10.95 4.58 11.94
CA ALA A 59 10.75 5.19 10.62
C ALA A 59 11.36 4.34 9.49
N ARG A 60 12.53 3.74 9.71
CA ARG A 60 13.18 2.88 8.71
C ARG A 60 12.43 1.58 8.45
N SER A 61 11.73 1.06 9.45
CA SER A 61 10.97 -0.18 9.36
C SER A 61 9.63 -0.06 8.65
N ILE A 62 9.12 1.17 8.44
CA ILE A 62 7.85 1.38 7.75
C ILE A 62 8.07 1.09 6.27
N THR A 63 7.45 0.04 5.75
CA THR A 63 7.60 -0.37 4.36
C THR A 63 6.23 -0.66 3.74
N PRO A 64 5.99 -0.23 2.49
CA PRO A 64 4.89 -0.79 1.73
C PRO A 64 5.20 -2.25 1.40
N GLY A 65 4.16 -3.07 1.33
CA GLY A 65 4.25 -4.46 0.88
C GLY A 65 3.00 -4.86 0.09
N VAL A 66 3.04 -6.07 -0.45
CA VAL A 66 2.04 -6.62 -1.36
C VAL A 66 1.71 -8.05 -0.92
N GLY A 67 0.46 -8.48 -1.05
CA GLY A 67 0.07 -9.80 -0.57
C GLY A 67 -1.28 -9.86 0.13
N THR A 68 -1.62 -11.07 0.55
CA THR A 68 -2.75 -11.34 1.43
C THR A 68 -2.50 -10.84 2.85
N ASP A 69 -3.59 -10.43 3.52
CA ASP A 69 -3.63 -9.75 4.82
C ASP A 69 -2.64 -10.37 5.84
N PRO A 70 -1.70 -9.57 6.41
CA PRO A 70 -0.71 -10.06 7.38
C PRO A 70 -1.31 -10.63 8.67
N LEU A 71 -2.61 -10.43 8.91
CA LEU A 71 -3.31 -10.95 10.09
C LEU A 71 -4.06 -12.28 9.83
N GLY A 72 -4.16 -12.73 8.57
CA GLY A 72 -4.95 -13.91 8.17
C GLY A 72 -4.13 -15.10 7.69
N SER A 73 -2.85 -14.92 7.40
CA SER A 73 -1.94 -15.99 6.99
C SER A 73 -0.71 -15.95 7.90
N SER A 74 -0.39 -17.08 8.52
CA SER A 74 0.83 -17.31 9.31
C SER A 74 2.14 -17.19 8.49
N GLY A 75 2.06 -16.76 7.23
CA GLY A 75 3.20 -16.50 6.38
C GLY A 75 3.94 -15.25 6.82
N ALA A 76 5.27 -15.32 6.82
CA ALA A 76 6.10 -14.14 7.02
C ALA A 76 5.67 -13.08 5.99
N ILE A 77 5.37 -11.86 6.47
CA ILE A 77 5.33 -10.69 5.61
C ILE A 77 6.69 -10.67 4.92
N GLU A 78 6.74 -10.94 3.62
CA GLU A 78 7.97 -10.74 2.86
C GLU A 78 8.29 -9.27 2.98
N HIS A 79 9.20 -8.96 3.91
CA HIS A 79 9.74 -7.63 4.03
C HIS A 79 10.37 -7.33 2.69
N THR A 80 9.79 -6.35 2.01
CA THR A 80 10.35 -5.72 0.82
C THR A 80 11.61 -4.91 1.18
N GLN A 81 12.40 -5.36 2.16
CA GLN A 81 13.75 -4.89 2.38
C GLN A 81 14.64 -5.59 1.34
N GLY A 82 14.66 -5.01 0.14
CA GLY A 82 15.57 -5.43 -0.93
C GLY A 82 14.93 -6.18 -2.09
N THR A 83 13.63 -6.52 -2.06
CA THR A 83 12.96 -6.95 -3.28
C THR A 83 12.74 -5.73 -4.17
N LEU A 84 13.22 -5.83 -5.41
CA LEU A 84 13.10 -4.74 -6.38
C LEU A 84 11.62 -4.38 -6.53
N PRO A 85 11.26 -3.10 -6.74
CA PRO A 85 9.88 -2.68 -7.03
C PRO A 85 9.20 -3.55 -8.09
N GLU A 86 9.99 -4.07 -9.02
CA GLU A 86 9.58 -5.02 -10.06
C GLU A 86 8.98 -6.33 -9.52
N GLN A 87 9.55 -6.93 -8.48
CA GLN A 87 9.03 -8.16 -7.90
C GLN A 87 7.69 -7.94 -7.20
N SER A 88 7.56 -6.83 -6.47
CA SER A 88 6.29 -6.44 -5.83
C SER A 88 5.19 -6.19 -6.86
N VAL A 89 5.55 -5.50 -7.94
CA VAL A 89 4.64 -5.25 -9.06
C VAL A 89 4.25 -6.56 -9.75
N LYS A 90 5.18 -7.49 -9.93
CA LYS A 90 4.91 -8.81 -10.51
C LYS A 90 3.94 -9.61 -9.63
N SER A 91 4.13 -9.64 -8.32
CA SER A 91 3.22 -10.34 -7.40
C SER A 91 1.81 -9.74 -7.44
N LEU A 92 1.68 -8.41 -7.35
CA LEU A 92 0.38 -7.73 -7.47
C LEU A 92 -0.29 -7.98 -8.83
N SER A 93 0.48 -8.00 -9.92
CA SER A 93 -0.05 -8.31 -11.24
C SER A 93 -0.56 -9.75 -11.34
N GLY A 94 0.10 -10.69 -10.65
CA GLY A 94 -0.34 -12.08 -10.52
C GLY A 94 -1.66 -12.19 -9.74
N GLU A 95 -1.79 -11.50 -8.61
CA GLU A 95 -3.03 -11.44 -7.83
C GLU A 95 -4.18 -10.84 -8.61
N LEU A 96 -3.94 -9.72 -9.32
CA LEU A 96 -4.94 -9.10 -10.20
C LEU A 96 -5.41 -10.04 -11.29
N ARG A 97 -4.50 -10.84 -11.86
CA ARG A 97 -4.84 -11.81 -12.90
C ARG A 97 -5.61 -13.01 -12.34
N ALA A 98 -5.28 -13.47 -11.14
CA ALA A 98 -5.94 -14.61 -10.50
C ALA A 98 -7.34 -14.25 -9.98
N ASP A 99 -7.44 -13.19 -9.17
CA ASP A 99 -8.63 -12.89 -8.37
C ASP A 99 -9.35 -11.60 -8.79
N GLY A 100 -8.79 -10.85 -9.75
CA GLY A 100 -9.29 -9.52 -10.13
C GLY A 100 -9.11 -8.47 -9.02
N LYS A 101 -8.35 -8.80 -7.97
CA LYS A 101 -8.11 -7.97 -6.80
C LYS A 101 -6.63 -7.99 -6.46
N ALA A 102 -6.12 -6.87 -5.97
CA ALA A 102 -4.79 -6.76 -5.42
C ALA A 102 -4.84 -5.90 -4.17
N THR A 103 -4.01 -6.24 -3.20
CA THR A 103 -3.91 -5.49 -1.95
C THR A 103 -2.48 -5.03 -1.73
N ALA A 104 -2.30 -3.74 -1.48
CA ALA A 104 -1.05 -3.19 -0.96
C ALA A 104 -1.28 -2.75 0.48
N TYR A 105 -0.31 -3.03 1.34
CA TYR A 105 -0.33 -2.65 2.74
C TYR A 105 0.89 -1.79 3.08
N VAL A 106 0.80 -1.06 4.18
CA VAL A 106 1.94 -0.36 4.79
C VAL A 106 2.06 -0.87 6.21
N ALA A 107 3.21 -1.46 6.53
CA ALA A 107 3.44 -2.12 7.80
C ALA A 107 4.83 -1.79 8.37
N THR A 108 5.05 -2.22 9.61
CA THR A 108 6.33 -2.16 10.32
C THR A 108 6.49 -3.45 11.12
N ASN A 109 7.73 -3.92 11.27
CA ASN A 109 8.09 -5.10 12.06
C ASN A 109 8.63 -4.77 13.45
N VAL A 110 8.58 -3.52 13.85
CA VAL A 110 9.17 -3.12 15.12
C VAL A 110 8.19 -3.46 16.25
N VAL A 111 8.65 -4.23 17.23
CA VAL A 111 7.80 -4.79 18.30
C VAL A 111 7.05 -3.70 19.09
N TYR A 112 7.64 -2.52 19.25
CA TYR A 112 7.01 -1.39 19.96
C TYR A 112 6.08 -0.54 19.09
N ALA A 113 6.00 -0.80 17.78
CA ALA A 113 5.14 -0.04 16.86
C ALA A 113 3.66 -0.03 17.24
N PRO A 114 3.04 -1.16 17.65
CA PRO A 114 1.64 -1.15 18.07
C PRO A 114 1.40 -0.29 19.33
N ALA A 115 2.35 -0.30 20.27
CA ALA A 115 2.26 0.57 21.44
C ALA A 115 2.29 2.05 21.01
N GLN A 116 3.19 2.39 20.08
CA GLN A 116 3.28 3.74 19.55
C GLN A 116 2.01 4.20 18.79
N GLU A 117 1.35 3.28 18.10
CA GLU A 117 0.19 3.60 17.26
C GLU A 117 -1.14 3.61 18.05
N PHE A 118 -1.29 2.73 19.03
CA PHE A 118 -2.60 2.44 19.65
C PHE A 118 -2.68 2.72 21.16
N LEU A 119 -1.60 3.17 21.83
CA LEU A 119 -1.68 3.45 23.26
C LEU A 119 -2.75 4.53 23.58
N PRO A 120 -3.55 4.33 24.66
CA PRO A 120 -4.56 5.29 25.10
C PRO A 120 -3.96 6.66 25.42
N LEU A 121 -4.75 7.72 25.20
CA LEU A 121 -4.40 9.14 25.44
C LEU A 121 -3.74 9.39 26.80
N GLU A 122 -4.19 8.69 27.83
CA GLU A 122 -3.69 8.81 29.22
C GLU A 122 -2.20 8.44 29.37
N HIS A 123 -1.64 7.67 28.43
CA HIS A 123 -0.25 7.23 28.42
C HIS A 123 0.56 7.86 27.27
N ARG A 124 0.06 8.94 26.64
CA ARG A 124 0.63 9.51 25.40
C ARG A 124 1.79 10.50 25.57
N HIS A 125 2.42 10.60 26.74
CA HIS A 125 3.59 11.48 26.88
C HIS A 125 4.71 11.03 25.91
N GLY A 126 4.84 11.72 24.77
CA GLY A 126 5.77 11.40 23.70
C GLY A 126 5.28 10.38 22.65
N VAL A 127 4.03 9.89 22.73
CA VAL A 127 3.48 8.90 21.79
C VAL A 127 2.56 9.56 20.77
N SER A 128 3.04 9.70 19.53
CA SER A 128 2.26 10.17 18.37
C SER A 128 1.96 9.00 17.43
N PRO A 129 0.68 8.73 17.12
CA PRO A 129 0.29 7.83 16.03
C PRO A 129 0.87 8.34 14.72
N TYR A 130 1.31 7.42 13.87
CA TYR A 130 2.04 7.77 12.64
C TYR A 130 1.45 7.08 11.41
N LEU A 131 0.86 5.87 11.54
CA LEU A 131 0.24 5.17 10.42
C LEU A 131 -1.20 5.62 10.17
N ARG A 132 -2.05 5.69 11.20
CA ARG A 132 -3.45 6.10 11.06
C ARG A 132 -3.58 7.51 10.49
N PRO A 133 -2.91 8.55 11.05
CA PRO A 133 -3.03 9.89 10.50
C PRO A 133 -2.49 9.97 9.07
N ALA A 134 -1.39 9.26 8.78
CA ALA A 134 -0.84 9.21 7.42
C ALA A 134 -1.83 8.59 6.44
N LEU A 135 -2.53 7.53 6.81
CA LEU A 135 -3.54 6.91 5.96
C LEU A 135 -4.76 7.82 5.79
N ASP A 136 -5.28 8.37 6.89
CA ASP A 136 -6.49 9.17 6.91
C ASP A 136 -6.35 10.48 6.14
N GLU A 137 -5.23 11.19 6.32
CA GLU A 137 -4.98 12.48 5.66
C GLU A 137 -4.57 12.31 4.19
N ASN A 138 -4.05 11.14 3.77
CA ASN A 138 -3.64 10.89 2.39
C ASN A 138 -4.67 10.12 1.55
N LYS A 139 -5.91 9.91 2.04
CA LYS A 139 -6.96 9.20 1.28
C LYS A 139 -7.15 9.75 -0.15
N GLN A 140 -7.23 11.07 -0.27
CA GLN A 140 -7.39 11.72 -1.57
C GLN A 140 -6.12 11.58 -2.43
N ASN A 141 -4.94 11.82 -1.84
CA ASN A 141 -3.66 11.70 -2.54
C ASN A 141 -3.42 10.28 -3.08
N VAL A 142 -3.79 9.25 -2.32
CA VAL A 142 -3.75 7.85 -2.76
C VAL A 142 -4.65 7.64 -3.97
N THR A 143 -5.90 8.11 -3.89
CA THR A 143 -6.87 7.99 -4.98
C THR A 143 -6.37 8.69 -6.25
N ASP A 144 -5.82 9.89 -6.11
CA ASP A 144 -5.30 10.68 -7.22
C ASP A 144 -4.04 10.07 -7.83
N THR A 145 -3.14 9.54 -6.99
CA THR A 145 -1.92 8.85 -7.45
C THR A 145 -2.27 7.60 -8.25
N TYR A 146 -3.22 6.81 -7.74
CA TYR A 146 -3.73 5.64 -8.43
C TYR A 146 -4.39 6.02 -9.77
N ARG A 147 -5.28 7.02 -9.77
CA ARG A 147 -5.94 7.52 -10.98
C ARG A 147 -4.95 7.99 -12.04
N LYS A 148 -3.97 8.82 -11.65
CA LYS A 148 -2.91 9.29 -12.56
C LYS A 148 -2.12 8.13 -13.16
N GLY A 149 -1.83 7.09 -12.37
CA GLY A 149 -1.22 5.86 -12.85
C GLY A 149 -2.05 5.20 -13.95
N LEU A 150 -3.36 5.02 -13.71
CA LEU A 150 -4.29 4.45 -14.70
C LEU A 150 -4.41 5.30 -15.97
N GLU A 151 -4.54 6.62 -15.84
CA GLU A 151 -4.64 7.54 -16.97
C GLU A 151 -3.41 7.46 -17.88
N GLN A 152 -2.21 7.34 -17.29
CA GLN A 152 -0.98 7.17 -18.06
C GLN A 152 -0.98 5.87 -18.87
N VAL A 153 -1.56 4.79 -18.33
CA VAL A 153 -1.67 3.49 -19.00
C VAL A 153 -2.64 3.58 -20.16
N ILE A 154 -3.84 4.14 -19.91
CA ILE A 154 -4.87 4.32 -20.94
C ILE A 154 -4.32 5.18 -22.08
N ARG A 155 -3.62 6.27 -21.76
CA ARG A 155 -2.98 7.13 -22.76
C ARG A 155 -1.89 6.43 -23.56
N ARG A 156 -1.15 5.49 -22.95
CA ARG A 156 -0.15 4.67 -23.66
C ARG A 156 -0.81 3.63 -24.57
N ALA A 157 -1.95 3.08 -24.17
CA ALA A 157 -2.68 2.07 -24.92
C ALA A 157 -3.46 2.62 -26.14
N GLY A 158 -3.89 3.88 -26.07
CA GLY A 158 -4.61 4.55 -27.16
C GLY A 158 -3.72 5.22 -28.22
N LYS A 159 -2.39 5.14 -28.09
CA LYS A 159 -1.43 5.58 -29.10
C LYS A 159 -1.04 4.40 -29.98
#